data_AF-A0A2V8T4L1-F1
#
_entry.id   AF-A0A2V8T4L1-F1
#
_cell.length_a   1.000
_cell.length_b   1.000
_cell.length_c   1.000
_cell.angle_alpha   90.00
_cell.angle_beta   90.00
_cell.angle_gamma   90.00
#
_symmetry.space_group_name_H-M   'P 1'
#
loop_
_entity.id
_entity.type
_entity.pdbx_description
1 polymer ?
#
loop_
_entity_poly.entity_id
_entity_poly.type
_entity_poly.pdbx_seq_one_letter_code
_entity_poly.pdbx_strand_id
1 'polypeptide(L)'
;MDSAQTAFTHGGFFVLRAPLLPFETLLELSRDLTAASCDPRDGRSSKAGDGLPAPIPGEADGLEKALETDRARVRARLRELALRPEVREALFVASPDLDASLPAWLEDEEGERAARVERAVYRYLARMAGRATPFGLFAACS
;
A
#
# COMPACT_ATOMS: atom_id res chain seq x y z
N MET A 1 -2.29 -13.05 53.00
CA MET A 1 -1.90 -12.90 51.58
C MET A 1 -2.90 -11.94 50.99
N ASP A 2 -2.55 -10.66 51.01
CA ASP A 2 -3.45 -9.56 50.67
C ASP A 2 -3.32 -9.28 49.17
N SER A 3 -4.35 -9.68 48.40
CA SER A 3 -4.40 -9.49 46.96
C SER A 3 -4.79 -8.05 46.67
N ALA A 4 -3.79 -7.19 46.51
CA ALA A 4 -3.98 -5.83 46.03
C ALA A 4 -4.56 -5.85 44.61
N GLN A 5 -5.87 -5.74 44.51
CA GLN A 5 -6.58 -5.58 43.26
C GLN A 5 -6.44 -4.12 42.83
N THR A 6 -5.47 -3.83 41.97
CA THR A 6 -5.23 -2.48 41.46
C THR A 6 -6.47 -2.03 40.66
N ALA A 7 -7.27 -1.14 41.23
CA ALA A 7 -8.39 -0.53 40.54
C ALA A 7 -7.85 0.49 39.52
N PHE A 8 -8.06 0.24 38.23
CA PHE A 8 -7.76 1.24 37.19
C PHE A 8 -8.75 2.40 37.28
N THR A 9 -8.25 3.64 37.27
CA THR A 9 -9.04 4.87 37.20
C THR A 9 -8.77 5.60 35.87
N HIS A 10 -9.76 6.25 35.27
CA HIS A 10 -9.56 6.97 34.01
C HIS A 10 -8.64 8.19 34.18
N GLY A 11 -7.87 8.53 33.14
CA GLY A 11 -6.91 9.64 33.19
C GLY A 11 -7.52 11.06 33.07
N GLY A 12 -8.84 11.17 32.81
CA GLY A 12 -9.52 12.47 32.62
C GLY A 12 -9.17 13.20 31.31
N PHE A 13 -8.23 12.67 30.53
CA PHE A 13 -7.76 13.21 29.26
C PHE A 13 -7.23 12.07 28.38
N PHE A 14 -7.37 12.22 27.07
CA PHE A 14 -6.73 11.38 26.07
C PHE A 14 -6.39 12.21 24.83
N VAL A 15 -5.42 11.74 24.05
CA VAL A 15 -5.10 12.33 22.74
C VAL A 15 -5.63 11.39 21.66
N LEU A 16 -6.47 11.89 20.78
CA LEU A 16 -6.85 11.18 19.56
C LEU A 16 -5.81 11.46 18.49
N ARG A 17 -5.39 10.42 17.77
CA ARG A 17 -4.48 10.53 16.63
C ARG A 17 -5.11 9.85 15.43
N ALA A 18 -5.08 10.52 14.28
CA ALA A 18 -5.66 10.00 13.04
C ALA A 18 -4.67 10.12 11.89
N PRO A 19 -4.54 9.12 11.00
CA PRO A 19 -3.78 9.24 9.76
C PRO A 19 -4.39 10.32 8.84
N LEU A 20 -3.59 10.85 7.91
CA LEU A 20 -4.02 11.85 6.92
C LEU A 20 -5.07 11.31 5.95
N LEU A 21 -4.92 10.06 5.54
CA LEU A 21 -5.78 9.42 4.55
C LEU A 21 -6.65 8.35 5.22
N PRO A 22 -7.88 8.12 4.72
CA PRO A 22 -8.69 6.98 5.12
C PRO A 22 -7.97 5.67 4.79
N PHE A 23 -8.14 4.65 5.63
CA PHE A 23 -7.57 3.32 5.39
C PHE A 23 -8.06 2.70 4.08
N GLU A 24 -9.28 3.05 3.66
CA GLU A 24 -9.91 2.67 2.39
C GLU A 24 -9.04 3.04 1.19
N THR A 25 -8.17 4.05 1.30
CA THR A 25 -7.19 4.39 0.24
C THR A 25 -6.32 3.20 -0.13
N LEU A 26 -5.92 2.36 0.84
CA LEU A 26 -5.16 1.14 0.59
C LEU A 26 -6.02 0.03 -0.03
N LEU A 27 -7.29 -0.05 0.36
CA LEU A 27 -8.22 -1.01 -0.23
C LEU A 27 -8.48 -0.70 -1.71
N GLU A 28 -8.70 0.59 -2.03
CA GLU A 28 -8.87 1.09 -3.40
C GLU A 28 -7.65 0.82 -4.29
N LEU A 29 -6.43 0.94 -3.75
CA LEU A 29 -5.21 0.58 -4.47
C LEU A 29 -5.23 -0.88 -4.94
N SER A 30 -5.77 -1.78 -4.12
CA SER A 30 -5.84 -3.23 -4.39
C SER A 30 -7.10 -3.69 -5.13
N ARG A 31 -8.03 -2.78 -5.46
CA ARG A 31 -9.32 -3.16 -6.06
C ARG A 31 -9.13 -3.71 -7.48
N ASP A 32 -9.85 -4.78 -7.82
CA ASP A 32 -9.85 -5.39 -9.16
C ASP A 32 -8.48 -5.89 -9.64
N LEU A 33 -7.60 -6.29 -8.72
CA LEU A 33 -6.36 -6.99 -9.05
C LEU A 33 -6.65 -8.47 -9.30
N THR A 34 -6.00 -9.03 -10.32
CA THR A 34 -6.35 -10.33 -10.90
C THR A 34 -5.30 -11.40 -10.62
N ALA A 35 -4.05 -11.02 -10.34
CA ALA A 35 -2.94 -11.95 -10.17
C ALA A 35 -3.17 -12.96 -9.05
N ALA A 36 -3.83 -12.55 -7.96
CA ALA A 36 -4.19 -13.44 -6.86
C ALA A 36 -5.10 -14.59 -7.30
N SER A 37 -5.98 -14.38 -8.29
CA SER A 37 -6.83 -15.43 -8.84
C SER A 37 -6.12 -16.39 -9.79
N CYS A 38 -4.92 -16.02 -10.25
CA CYS A 38 -4.09 -16.79 -11.15
C CYS A 38 -2.94 -17.53 -10.43
N ASP A 39 -2.82 -17.41 -9.11
CA ASP A 39 -1.77 -18.10 -8.35
C ASP A 39 -2.05 -19.61 -8.31
N PRO A 40 -1.15 -20.46 -8.85
CA PRO A 40 -1.32 -21.92 -8.83
C PRO A 40 -1.43 -22.52 -7.42
N ARG A 41 -1.02 -21.79 -6.37
CA ARG A 41 -1.11 -22.20 -4.96
C ARG A 41 -2.45 -21.86 -4.33
N ASP A 42 -3.21 -20.95 -4.93
CA ASP A 42 -4.58 -20.67 -4.51
C ASP A 42 -5.42 -21.86 -5.00
N GLY A 43 -5.58 -22.88 -4.16
CA GLY A 43 -6.33 -24.13 -4.42
C GLY A 43 -7.81 -23.95 -4.77
N ARG A 44 -8.22 -22.73 -5.14
CA ARG A 44 -9.43 -22.38 -5.88
C ARG A 44 -9.30 -22.69 -7.38
N SER A 45 -8.09 -22.92 -7.91
CA SER A 45 -7.87 -23.49 -9.24
C SER A 45 -7.83 -25.02 -9.19
N SER A 46 -8.95 -25.63 -9.58
CA SER A 46 -9.17 -27.05 -9.91
C SER A 46 -8.84 -28.15 -8.87
N LYS A 47 -9.84 -29.00 -8.62
CA LYS A 47 -9.64 -30.31 -7.98
C LYS A 47 -8.82 -31.24 -8.89
N ALA A 48 -7.72 -31.76 -8.36
CA ALA A 48 -7.28 -33.16 -8.46
C ALA A 48 -6.24 -33.34 -7.33
N GLY A 49 -6.48 -34.13 -6.28
CA GLY A 49 -6.44 -35.58 -6.36
C GLY A 49 -4.99 -36.05 -6.51
N ASP A 50 -4.33 -36.30 -5.37
CA ASP A 50 -3.08 -37.05 -5.16
C ASP A 50 -2.11 -37.21 -6.36
N GLY A 51 -1.07 -36.36 -6.41
CA GLY A 51 0.09 -36.49 -7.30
C GLY A 51 0.31 -35.27 -8.19
N LEU A 52 1.07 -34.28 -7.70
CA LEU A 52 1.32 -33.02 -8.42
C LEU A 52 1.99 -33.24 -9.79
N PRO A 53 1.36 -32.85 -10.91
CA PRO A 53 2.08 -32.54 -12.14
C PRO A 53 2.76 -31.18 -12.00
N ALA A 54 3.85 -30.97 -12.74
CA ALA A 54 4.45 -29.64 -12.90
C ALA A 54 3.43 -28.62 -13.44
N PRO A 55 3.58 -27.31 -13.15
CA PRO A 55 2.66 -26.28 -13.62
C PRO A 55 2.50 -26.36 -15.14
N ILE A 56 1.27 -26.27 -15.63
CA ILE A 56 0.98 -26.32 -17.07
C ILE A 56 1.59 -25.06 -17.69
N PRO A 57 2.39 -25.13 -18.77
CA PRO A 57 3.08 -23.99 -19.37
C PRO A 57 2.19 -22.79 -19.79
N GLY A 58 0.86 -22.91 -19.79
CA GLY A 58 -0.08 -21.81 -20.04
C GLY A 58 -0.57 -21.08 -18.78
N GLU A 59 -0.45 -21.67 -17.59
CA GLU A 59 -0.86 -21.04 -16.32
C GLU A 59 0.18 -20.03 -15.83
N ALA A 60 1.47 -20.32 -16.04
CA ALA A 60 2.56 -19.40 -15.71
C ALA A 60 2.54 -18.12 -16.57
N ASP A 61 2.25 -18.27 -17.87
CA ASP A 61 2.05 -17.14 -18.80
C ASP A 61 0.82 -16.30 -18.42
N GLY A 62 -0.22 -16.93 -17.87
CA GLY A 62 -1.40 -16.24 -17.36
C GLY A 62 -1.09 -15.39 -16.13
N LEU A 63 -0.33 -15.95 -15.17
CA LEU A 63 0.08 -15.24 -13.96
C LEU A 63 0.98 -14.03 -14.26
N GLU A 64 1.98 -14.17 -15.13
CA GLU A 64 2.88 -13.05 -15.45
C GLU A 64 2.12 -11.90 -16.13
N LYS A 65 1.23 -12.21 -17.07
CA LYS A 65 0.36 -11.21 -17.71
C LYS A 65 -0.58 -10.52 -16.71
N ALA A 66 -1.14 -11.28 -15.76
CA ALA A 66 -1.96 -10.72 -14.69
C ALA A 66 -1.15 -9.81 -13.77
N LEU A 67 0.08 -10.20 -13.39
CA LEU A 67 1.00 -9.38 -12.59
C LEU A 67 1.38 -8.08 -13.31
N GLU A 68 1.67 -8.13 -14.60
CA GLU A 68 1.99 -6.95 -15.41
C GLU A 68 0.80 -5.98 -15.46
N THR A 69 -0.40 -6.51 -15.72
CA THR A 69 -1.65 -5.74 -15.74
C THR A 69 -1.94 -5.09 -14.38
N ASP A 70 -1.80 -5.86 -13.30
CA ASP A 70 -2.02 -5.40 -11.93
C ASP A 70 -1.01 -4.31 -11.54
N ARG A 71 0.27 -4.47 -11.88
CA ARG A 71 1.32 -3.46 -11.64
C ARG A 71 1.00 -2.16 -12.37
N ALA A 72 0.59 -2.22 -13.64
CA ALA A 72 0.20 -1.04 -14.40
C ALA A 72 -1.00 -0.32 -13.76
N ARG A 73 -2.00 -1.07 -13.30
CA ARG A 73 -3.19 -0.53 -12.61
C ARG A 73 -2.83 0.14 -11.29
N VAL A 74 -2.00 -0.51 -10.47
CA VAL A 74 -1.54 0.07 -9.20
C VAL A 74 -0.71 1.32 -9.44
N ARG A 75 0.21 1.31 -10.42
CA ARG A 75 1.03 2.47 -10.78
C ARG A 75 0.16 3.67 -11.16
N ALA A 76 -0.83 3.48 -12.02
CA ALA A 76 -1.76 4.54 -12.41
C ALA A 76 -2.44 5.18 -11.18
N ARG A 77 -2.98 4.35 -10.28
CA ARG A 77 -3.61 4.81 -9.04
C ARG A 77 -2.64 5.50 -8.08
N LEU A 78 -1.40 5.01 -7.97
CA LEU A 78 -0.37 5.67 -7.17
C LEU A 78 -0.05 7.06 -7.71
N ARG A 79 -0.02 7.24 -9.03
CA ARG A 79 0.19 8.55 -9.65
C ARG A 79 -0.97 9.50 -9.40
N GLU A 80 -2.20 9.02 -9.53
CA GLU A 80 -3.41 9.80 -9.19
C GLU A 80 -3.39 10.27 -7.73
N LEU A 81 -3.07 9.37 -6.80
CA LEU A 81 -2.96 9.70 -5.38
C LEU A 81 -1.81 10.67 -5.11
N ALA A 82 -0.65 10.45 -5.75
CA ALA A 82 0.49 11.33 -5.62
C ALA A 82 0.17 12.75 -6.07
N LEU A 83 -0.74 12.96 -7.04
CA LEU A 83 -1.12 14.29 -7.53
C LEU A 83 -2.13 15.04 -6.64
N ARG A 84 -2.72 14.39 -5.63
CA ARG A 84 -3.62 15.08 -4.69
C ARG A 84 -2.84 16.17 -3.94
N PRO A 85 -3.36 17.41 -3.83
CA PRO A 85 -2.64 18.53 -3.21
C PRO A 85 -2.09 18.21 -1.82
N GLU A 86 -2.93 17.65 -0.95
CA GLU A 86 -2.57 17.27 0.42
C GLU A 86 -1.50 16.16 0.46
N VAL A 87 -1.47 15.27 -0.54
CA VAL A 87 -0.45 14.23 -0.65
C VAL A 87 0.85 14.82 -1.18
N ARG A 88 0.81 15.67 -2.21
CA ARG A 88 2.01 16.37 -2.73
C ARG A 88 2.68 17.18 -1.64
N GLU A 89 1.91 17.97 -0.90
CA GLU A 89 2.44 18.79 0.19
C GLU A 89 3.05 17.90 1.28
N ALA A 90 2.36 16.83 1.67
CA ALA A 90 2.88 15.90 2.67
C ALA A 90 4.15 15.18 2.21
N LEU A 91 4.25 14.80 0.94
CA LEU A 91 5.46 14.22 0.34
C LEU A 91 6.60 15.24 0.30
N PHE A 92 6.35 16.48 -0.10
CA PHE A 92 7.34 17.55 -0.11
C PHE A 92 7.91 17.81 1.30
N VAL A 93 7.03 17.92 2.31
CA VAL A 93 7.44 18.12 3.71
C VAL A 93 8.24 16.92 4.24
N ALA A 94 7.88 15.70 3.86
CA ALA A 94 8.55 14.49 4.35
C ALA A 94 9.86 14.18 3.61
N SER A 95 9.94 14.47 2.31
CA SER A 95 11.04 14.10 1.43
C SER A 95 11.09 14.97 0.18
N PRO A 96 11.78 16.13 0.24
CA PRO A 96 11.95 17.02 -0.90
C PRO A 96 12.58 16.32 -2.12
N ASP A 97 13.56 15.42 -1.91
CA ASP A 97 14.21 14.66 -2.99
C ASP A 97 13.24 13.72 -3.73
N LEU A 98 12.28 13.14 -3.00
CA LEU A 98 11.23 12.32 -3.60
C LEU A 98 10.28 13.20 -4.43
N ASP A 99 9.82 14.31 -3.87
CA ASP A 99 8.93 15.25 -4.59
C ASP A 99 9.59 15.78 -5.87
N ALA A 100 10.88 16.13 -5.81
CA ALA A 100 11.67 16.53 -6.98
C ALA A 100 11.80 15.43 -8.04
N SER A 101 11.66 14.15 -7.66
CA SER A 101 11.70 13.00 -8.57
C SER A 101 10.33 12.62 -9.13
N LEU A 102 9.23 13.20 -8.63
CA LEU A 102 7.87 12.87 -9.09
C LEU A 102 7.60 13.27 -10.55
N PRO A 103 8.02 14.45 -11.07
CA PRO A 103 7.71 14.83 -12.46
C PRO A 103 8.14 13.78 -13.47
N ALA A 104 9.41 13.34 -13.38
CA ALA A 104 9.98 12.29 -14.21
C ALA A 104 9.21 10.96 -14.13
N TRP A 105 8.85 10.52 -12.92
CA TRP A 105 8.08 9.28 -12.73
C TRP A 105 6.63 9.38 -13.21
N LEU A 106 6.04 10.57 -13.19
CA LEU A 106 4.69 10.85 -13.70
C LEU A 106 4.64 10.87 -15.23
N GLU A 107 5.74 11.26 -15.90
CA GLU A 107 5.90 11.27 -17.36
C GLU A 107 6.26 9.88 -17.94
N ASP A 108 5.98 8.80 -17.21
CA ASP A 108 6.23 7.43 -17.65
C ASP A 108 7.71 7.07 -17.90
N GLU A 109 8.65 7.70 -17.18
CA GLU A 109 10.01 7.17 -17.13
C GLU A 109 10.01 5.74 -16.58
N GLU A 110 10.70 4.84 -17.29
CA GLU A 110 10.87 3.45 -16.90
C GLU A 110 12.27 3.19 -16.33
N GLY A 111 12.45 2.03 -15.70
CA GLY A 111 13.72 1.56 -15.20
C GLY A 111 13.88 1.64 -13.68
N GLU A 112 15.11 1.44 -13.21
CA GLU A 112 15.37 1.22 -11.79
C GLU A 112 15.04 2.46 -10.92
N ARG A 113 15.31 3.66 -11.45
CA ARG A 113 15.00 4.92 -10.77
C ARG A 113 13.49 5.08 -10.56
N ALA A 114 12.71 4.89 -11.62
CA ALA A 114 11.25 4.94 -11.56
C ALA A 114 10.68 3.92 -10.57
N ALA A 115 11.19 2.69 -10.58
CA ALA A 115 10.79 1.65 -9.63
C ALA A 115 11.13 2.02 -8.17
N ARG A 116 12.26 2.71 -7.93
CA ARG A 116 12.61 3.22 -6.59
C ARG A 116 11.65 4.32 -6.14
N VAL A 117 11.29 5.25 -7.02
CA VAL A 117 10.32 6.33 -6.77
C VAL A 117 8.94 5.74 -6.46
N GLU A 118 8.42 4.85 -7.31
CA GLU A 118 7.13 4.17 -7.11
C GLU A 118 7.04 3.48 -5.75
N ARG A 119 8.07 2.70 -5.38
CA ARG A 119 8.13 2.05 -4.07
C ARG A 119 8.15 3.06 -2.91
N ALA A 120 8.81 4.20 -3.09
CA ALA A 120 8.84 5.25 -2.07
C ALA A 120 7.49 5.94 -1.91
N VAL A 121 6.83 6.28 -3.02
CA VAL A 121 5.46 6.81 -3.06
C VAL A 121 4.50 5.86 -2.34
N TYR A 122 4.52 4.57 -2.68
CA TYR A 122 3.71 3.56 -2.01
C TYR A 122 3.93 3.53 -0.49
N ARG A 123 5.20 3.54 -0.02
CA ARG A 123 5.50 3.53 1.42
C ARG A 123 4.94 4.76 2.14
N TYR A 124 5.02 5.93 1.53
CA TYR A 124 4.48 7.15 2.12
C TYR A 124 2.95 7.17 2.13
N LEU A 125 2.30 6.73 1.04
CA LEU A 125 0.83 6.59 1.01
C LEU A 125 0.34 5.57 2.05
N ALA A 126 1.02 4.41 2.16
CA ALA A 126 0.69 3.42 3.17
C ALA A 126 0.87 3.95 4.60
N ARG A 127 1.87 4.80 4.83
CA ARG A 127 2.03 5.49 6.11
C ARG A 127 0.89 6.48 6.37
N MET A 128 0.54 7.30 5.37
CA MET A 128 -0.54 8.29 5.47
C MET A 128 -1.92 7.66 5.70
N ALA A 129 -2.15 6.42 5.25
CA ALA A 129 -3.41 5.71 5.43
C ALA A 129 -3.43 4.77 6.66
N GLY A 130 -2.28 4.23 7.06
CA GLY A 130 -2.20 3.14 8.03
C GLY A 130 -1.55 3.48 9.37
N ARG A 131 -0.92 4.66 9.52
CA ARG A 131 -0.14 4.98 10.74
C ARG A 131 -0.49 6.33 11.34
N ALA A 132 -1.20 6.30 12.47
CA ALA A 132 -1.57 7.47 13.27
C ALA A 132 -0.39 8.08 14.08
N THR A 133 0.86 7.73 13.81
CA THR A 133 2.02 8.33 14.51
C THR A 133 2.34 9.69 13.86
N PRO A 134 2.24 10.82 14.60
CA PRO A 134 2.49 12.15 14.05
C PRO A 134 3.87 12.25 13.41
N PHE A 135 3.90 12.66 12.14
CA PHE A 135 5.12 12.88 11.37
C PHE A 135 4.80 13.77 10.18
N GLY A 136 5.41 14.96 10.11
CA GLY A 136 5.09 15.95 9.09
C GLY A 136 3.58 16.18 9.00
N LEU A 137 3.02 16.04 7.80
CA LEU A 137 1.59 16.18 7.52
C LEU A 137 0.83 14.84 7.46
N PHE A 138 1.42 13.72 7.87
CA PHE A 138 0.82 12.39 7.68
C PHE A 138 -0.22 11.98 8.73
N ALA A 139 -0.36 12.74 9.82
CA ALA A 139 -1.34 12.45 10.86
C ALA A 139 -1.67 13.71 11.68
N ALA A 140 -2.88 13.75 12.24
CA ALA A 140 -3.37 14.83 13.09
C ALA A 140 -3.53 14.37 14.55
N CYS A 141 -3.56 15.33 15.48
CA CYS A 141 -3.83 15.15 16.90
C CYS A 141 -4.97 16.08 17.35
N SER A 142 -5.88 15.58 18.19
CA SER A 142 -6.95 16.36 18.83
C SER A 142 -7.20 15.91 20.25
#